data_AF-A0AAV9UJQ7-F1
#
_entry.id   AF-A0AAV9UJQ7-F1
#
_cell.length_a   1.000
_cell.length_b   1.000
_cell.length_c   1.000
_cell.angle_alpha   90.00
_cell.angle_beta   90.00
_cell.angle_gamma   90.00
#
_symmetry.space_group_name_H-M   'P 1'
#
loop_
_entity.id
_entity.type
_entity.pdbx_description
1 polymer ?
#
loop_
_entity_poly.entity_id
_entity_poly.type
_entity_poly.pdbx_seq_one_letter_code
_entity_poly.pdbx_strand_id
1 'polypeptide(L)'
;MLIFRRMSCNGVFSRISSLSCRPTKVIATTSWRRCYYKFNQRTFHQTASFPTARRTSFKPHKMNETVPNEQQESSFPKQLRESIVNSMKYKERSHQTLEEVHKPGLESIPPVTNDSDPPCFDVIFIGDSMLERLKTTGKNTKLHNLPRSFNLGVGGDKVENVLYRLHTGYISLLERRPTKLWVVHIGSNNLRPKKGLKDSDPSDYSNFALLIKTLRVLSPKSKVLVTGLFRRKDISDEIIRTTNEKLARVLCDLDSLPDRVPGTSSNAAVESGRLLWEKPTEAVNTDLLADHVHLNEEGYQLWDESMYLRILEILGEPAPSQGAD
;
A
#
# COMPACT_ATOMS: atom_id res chain seq x y z
N MET A 1 57.55 20.18 28.39
CA MET A 1 56.72 20.65 29.51
C MET A 1 55.55 19.67 29.66
N LEU A 2 55.52 18.96 30.81
CA LEU A 2 54.49 18.05 31.36
C LEU A 2 54.01 16.82 30.55
N ILE A 3 54.40 15.57 30.89
CA ILE A 3 53.83 14.54 31.84
C ILE A 3 52.47 13.95 31.32
N PHE A 4 52.25 12.64 31.08
CA PHE A 4 52.04 11.49 32.00
C PHE A 4 52.20 10.15 31.23
N ARG A 5 53.11 9.26 31.64
CA ARG A 5 52.98 8.07 32.51
C ARG A 5 52.45 6.78 31.86
N ARG A 6 53.22 5.72 32.14
CA ARG A 6 53.15 4.32 31.75
C ARG A 6 52.63 3.47 32.92
N MET A 7 52.34 2.19 32.63
CA MET A 7 52.20 1.00 33.52
C MET A 7 50.80 0.77 34.13
N SER A 8 50.27 -0.45 34.30
CA SER A 8 50.82 -1.83 34.25
C SER A 8 49.67 -2.84 34.01
N CYS A 9 50.02 -3.99 33.44
CA CYS A 9 49.26 -5.23 33.48
C CYS A 9 48.94 -5.69 34.91
N ASN A 10 47.83 -6.43 35.06
CA ASN A 10 47.74 -7.63 35.89
C ASN A 10 46.58 -8.50 35.39
N GLY A 11 46.92 -9.71 34.94
CA GLY A 11 45.96 -10.76 34.66
C GLY A 11 45.65 -11.57 35.91
N VAL A 12 44.43 -12.11 35.99
CA VAL A 12 44.13 -13.30 36.79
C VAL A 12 43.13 -14.14 35.99
N PHE A 13 43.61 -15.32 35.59
CA PHE A 13 42.79 -16.47 35.20
C PHE A 13 42.14 -17.03 36.46
N SER A 14 40.84 -17.33 36.44
CA SER A 14 40.30 -18.44 37.21
C SER A 14 39.19 -19.14 36.42
N ARG A 15 39.21 -20.47 36.51
CA ARG A 15 38.48 -21.44 35.71
C ARG A 15 37.45 -22.12 36.63
N ILE A 16 36.33 -22.53 36.02
CA ILE A 16 35.45 -23.65 36.41
C ILE A 16 34.46 -23.40 37.56
N SER A 17 33.16 -23.43 37.25
CA SER A 17 32.26 -24.51 37.69
C SER A 17 30.87 -24.41 37.04
N SER A 18 30.49 -25.47 36.34
CA SER A 18 29.13 -25.81 35.94
C SER A 18 28.21 -26.01 37.14
N LEU A 19 26.95 -25.53 37.09
CA LEU A 19 25.82 -26.10 37.85
C LEU A 19 24.45 -25.74 37.23
N SER A 20 23.78 -26.80 36.79
CA SER A 20 22.35 -27.12 36.62
C SER A 20 21.24 -26.05 36.61
N CYS A 21 20.32 -26.29 35.66
CA CYS A 21 18.92 -25.88 35.54
C CYS A 21 18.12 -25.59 36.82
N ARG A 22 17.27 -24.55 36.75
CA ARG A 22 15.79 -24.64 36.86
C ARG A 22 15.10 -23.39 36.28
N PRO A 23 13.86 -23.51 35.76
CA PRO A 23 13.22 -22.50 34.93
C PRO A 23 12.38 -21.52 35.76
N THR A 24 12.51 -20.22 35.49
CA THR A 24 11.54 -19.21 35.93
C THR A 24 10.43 -19.10 34.90
N LYS A 25 9.22 -19.49 35.32
CA LYS A 25 7.96 -19.18 34.63
C LYS A 25 7.82 -17.67 34.50
N VAL A 26 7.85 -17.16 33.28
CA VAL A 26 7.26 -15.86 32.96
C VAL A 26 5.94 -16.13 32.27
N ILE A 27 4.88 -15.63 32.90
CA ILE A 27 3.50 -15.65 32.42
C ILE A 27 3.46 -14.68 31.23
N ALA A 28 3.39 -15.22 30.01
CA ALA A 28 3.12 -14.45 28.82
C ALA A 28 1.62 -14.56 28.49
N THR A 29 0.90 -13.48 28.77
CA THR A 29 -0.47 -13.28 28.28
C THR A 29 -0.44 -13.11 26.76
N THR A 30 -1.22 -13.94 26.09
CA THR A 30 -1.50 -13.98 24.66
C THR A 30 -1.95 -12.64 24.07
N SER A 31 -1.32 -12.22 22.97
CA SER A 31 -1.96 -11.43 21.91
C SER A 31 -1.22 -11.59 20.58
N TRP A 32 -1.84 -12.39 19.71
CA TRP A 32 -1.74 -12.43 18.25
C TRP A 32 -0.44 -11.93 17.58
N ARG A 33 0.50 -12.86 17.39
CA ARG A 33 1.46 -12.80 16.26
C ARG A 33 1.29 -14.04 15.39
N ARG A 34 0.70 -13.87 14.22
CA ARG A 34 0.91 -14.79 13.08
C ARG A 34 0.79 -14.03 11.77
N CYS A 35 1.95 -13.72 11.19
CA CYS A 35 2.10 -13.42 9.78
C CYS A 35 1.63 -14.65 8.99
N TYR A 36 0.61 -14.47 8.15
CA TYR A 36 0.19 -15.48 7.18
C TYR A 36 0.80 -15.16 5.83
N TYR A 37 1.80 -15.92 5.41
CA TYR A 37 2.06 -16.22 3.98
C TYR A 37 2.96 -17.47 3.90
N LYS A 38 2.34 -18.64 3.73
CA LYS A 38 2.93 -19.82 3.08
C LYS A 38 1.79 -20.60 2.42
N PHE A 39 1.56 -20.38 1.14
CA PHE A 39 0.77 -21.30 0.32
C PHE A 39 1.75 -22.21 -0.41
N ASN A 40 1.76 -23.48 -0.04
CA ASN A 40 2.58 -24.52 -0.65
C ASN A 40 1.65 -25.40 -1.50
N GLN A 41 1.88 -25.46 -2.81
CA GLN A 41 1.15 -26.34 -3.71
C GLN A 41 1.54 -27.79 -3.43
N ARG A 42 0.58 -28.63 -3.02
CA ARG A 42 0.64 -30.09 -3.23
C ARG A 42 -0.74 -30.66 -3.50
N THR A 43 -0.81 -31.29 -4.67
CA THR A 43 -1.83 -32.18 -5.19
C THR A 43 -2.17 -33.32 -4.23
N PHE A 44 -3.46 -33.64 -4.10
CA PHE A 44 -3.94 -34.96 -3.70
C PHE A 44 -5.22 -35.31 -4.47
N HIS A 45 -5.08 -36.23 -5.42
CA HIS A 45 -6.18 -37.08 -5.86
C HIS A 45 -6.43 -38.11 -4.76
N GLN A 46 -7.65 -38.18 -4.24
CA GLN A 46 -8.18 -39.42 -3.66
C GLN A 46 -9.70 -39.42 -3.76
N THR A 47 -10.17 -40.37 -4.56
CA THR A 47 -11.55 -40.82 -4.69
C THR A 47 -11.98 -41.54 -3.42
N ALA A 48 -13.10 -41.13 -2.82
CA ALA A 48 -13.77 -41.92 -1.79
C ALA A 48 -15.29 -41.92 -2.03
N SER A 49 -15.81 -43.14 -2.08
CA SER A 49 -17.15 -43.58 -2.41
C SER A 49 -18.16 -43.26 -1.29
N PHE A 50 -19.34 -42.79 -1.67
CA PHE A 50 -20.48 -42.58 -0.77
C PHE A 50 -21.35 -43.84 -0.65
N PRO A 51 -21.80 -44.24 0.55
CA PRO A 51 -22.95 -45.10 0.72
C PRO A 51 -24.27 -44.30 0.75
N THR A 52 -25.26 -44.87 0.09
CA THR A 52 -26.63 -44.41 -0.10
C THR A 52 -27.43 -44.30 1.19
N ALA A 53 -28.13 -43.17 1.38
CA ALA A 53 -29.16 -43.03 2.41
C ALA A 53 -30.49 -42.53 1.80
N ARG A 54 -31.53 -43.23 2.26
CA ARG A 54 -32.95 -43.27 1.89
C ARG A 54 -33.63 -41.95 1.49
N ARG A 55 -34.41 -42.03 0.41
CA ARG A 55 -35.48 -41.09 0.02
C ARG A 55 -36.59 -41.10 1.08
N THR A 56 -36.80 -39.97 1.75
CA THR A 56 -38.08 -39.63 2.39
C THR A 56 -38.67 -38.42 1.69
N SER A 57 -39.85 -38.59 1.11
CA SER A 57 -40.61 -37.55 0.42
C SER A 57 -41.12 -36.49 1.39
N PHE A 58 -40.62 -35.26 1.28
CA PHE A 58 -41.23 -34.08 1.91
C PHE A 58 -41.81 -33.17 0.82
N LYS A 59 -43.10 -32.84 0.96
CA LYS A 59 -43.83 -31.90 0.10
C LYS A 59 -43.27 -30.48 0.31
N PRO A 60 -43.14 -29.64 -0.72
CA PRO A 60 -42.64 -28.28 -0.54
C PRO A 60 -43.74 -27.39 0.05
N HIS A 61 -43.55 -26.93 1.29
CA HIS A 61 -44.22 -25.74 1.80
C HIS A 61 -43.55 -24.52 1.15
N LYS A 62 -44.33 -23.73 0.42
CA LYS A 62 -43.93 -22.37 0.00
C LYS A 62 -43.76 -21.53 1.27
N MET A 63 -42.51 -21.31 1.69
CA MET A 63 -42.18 -20.19 2.57
C MET A 63 -41.73 -19.04 1.68
N ASN A 64 -42.55 -17.97 1.65
CA ASN A 64 -42.11 -16.67 1.19
C ASN A 64 -41.10 -16.14 2.20
N GLU A 65 -39.83 -16.45 2.01
CA GLU A 65 -38.75 -15.70 2.65
C GLU A 65 -38.53 -14.43 1.83
N THR A 66 -39.14 -13.34 2.29
CA THR A 66 -38.70 -12.00 1.94
C THR A 66 -37.32 -11.79 2.55
N VAL A 67 -36.27 -12.06 1.78
CA VAL A 67 -34.92 -11.57 2.05
C VAL A 67 -34.94 -10.05 1.85
N PRO A 68 -34.59 -9.23 2.87
CA PRO A 68 -34.34 -7.82 2.64
C PRO A 68 -33.05 -7.73 1.83
N ASN A 69 -33.17 -7.61 0.51
CA ASN A 69 -32.07 -7.25 -0.36
C ASN A 69 -31.78 -5.75 -0.19
N GLU A 70 -31.24 -5.36 0.97
CA GLU A 70 -30.54 -4.08 1.09
C GLU A 70 -29.18 -4.23 0.42
N GLN A 71 -29.17 -4.21 -0.91
CA GLN A 71 -28.01 -3.70 -1.63
C GLN A 71 -27.92 -2.23 -1.26
N GLN A 72 -27.23 -1.93 -0.15
CA GLN A 72 -26.84 -0.57 0.20
C GLN A 72 -26.04 -0.03 -0.98
N GLU A 73 -26.70 0.85 -1.75
CA GLU A 73 -26.15 1.46 -2.94
C GLU A 73 -24.88 2.22 -2.55
N SER A 74 -23.76 1.95 -3.23
CA SER A 74 -22.46 2.52 -2.88
C SER A 74 -22.55 4.05 -2.80
N SER A 75 -22.04 4.62 -1.72
CA SER A 75 -22.01 6.07 -1.48
C SER A 75 -21.06 6.81 -2.42
N PHE A 76 -20.28 6.06 -3.21
CA PHE A 76 -19.27 6.61 -4.09
C PHE A 76 -19.89 7.42 -5.25
N PRO A 77 -19.52 8.70 -5.45
CA PRO A 77 -20.23 9.62 -6.34
C PRO A 77 -20.28 9.20 -7.82
N LYS A 78 -21.48 9.26 -8.42
CA LYS A 78 -21.72 8.84 -9.81
C LYS A 78 -20.86 9.59 -10.84
N GLN A 79 -20.77 10.92 -10.75
CA GLN A 79 -19.96 11.73 -11.68
C GLN A 79 -18.47 11.36 -11.62
N LEU A 80 -17.97 11.03 -10.44
CA LEU A 80 -16.59 10.59 -10.26
C LEU A 80 -16.40 9.20 -10.89
N ARG A 81 -17.37 8.27 -10.74
CA ARG A 81 -17.34 6.98 -11.45
C ARG A 81 -17.30 7.16 -12.97
N GLU A 82 -18.12 8.04 -13.52
CA GLU A 82 -18.15 8.34 -14.97
C GLU A 82 -16.79 8.90 -15.45
N SER A 83 -16.20 9.81 -14.67
CA SER A 83 -14.86 10.33 -14.97
C SER A 83 -13.81 9.22 -14.98
N ILE A 84 -13.86 8.29 -14.02
CA ILE A 84 -12.95 7.13 -13.97
C ILE A 84 -13.16 6.24 -15.21
N VAL A 85 -14.41 5.94 -15.60
CA VAL A 85 -14.72 5.12 -16.77
C VAL A 85 -14.15 5.71 -18.06
N ASN A 86 -14.22 7.04 -18.21
CA ASN A 86 -13.70 7.71 -19.40
C ASN A 86 -12.16 7.71 -19.48
N SER A 87 -11.48 7.63 -18.32
CA SER A 87 -10.01 7.68 -18.23
C SER A 87 -9.34 6.31 -18.12
N MET A 88 -10.04 5.31 -17.57
CA MET A 88 -9.43 4.02 -17.25
C MET A 88 -9.07 3.21 -18.49
N LYS A 89 -8.03 2.38 -18.37
CA LYS A 89 -7.60 1.48 -19.45
C LYS A 89 -7.37 0.08 -18.89
N TYR A 90 -8.02 -0.89 -19.53
CA TYR A 90 -7.78 -2.29 -19.27
C TYR A 90 -6.32 -2.67 -19.60
N LYS A 91 -5.75 -3.52 -18.76
CA LYS A 91 -4.49 -4.22 -19.01
C LYS A 91 -4.58 -5.58 -18.34
N GLU A 92 -4.37 -6.64 -19.11
CA GLU A 92 -4.57 -8.02 -18.66
C GLU A 92 -3.82 -8.35 -17.36
N ARG A 93 -2.51 -8.08 -17.31
CA ARG A 93 -1.71 -8.27 -16.08
C ARG A 93 -2.29 -7.52 -14.88
N SER A 94 -2.81 -6.31 -15.10
CA SER A 94 -3.40 -5.49 -14.04
C SER A 94 -4.70 -6.10 -13.51
N HIS A 95 -5.54 -6.58 -14.43
CA HIS A 95 -6.79 -7.28 -14.11
C HIS A 95 -6.54 -8.61 -13.38
N GLN A 96 -5.64 -9.45 -13.89
CA GLN A 96 -5.29 -10.72 -13.25
C GLN A 96 -4.75 -10.52 -11.83
N THR A 97 -3.85 -9.55 -11.64
CA THR A 97 -3.33 -9.25 -10.29
C THR A 97 -4.42 -8.74 -9.34
N LEU A 98 -5.39 -7.97 -9.85
CA LEU A 98 -6.56 -7.58 -9.07
C LEU A 98 -7.37 -8.81 -8.60
N GLU A 99 -7.81 -9.65 -9.54
CA GLU A 99 -8.72 -10.77 -9.25
C GLU A 99 -8.05 -11.92 -8.49
N GLU A 100 -6.81 -12.27 -8.83
CA GLU A 100 -6.16 -13.47 -8.31
C GLU A 100 -5.36 -13.22 -7.02
N VAL A 101 -4.91 -11.97 -6.80
CA VAL A 101 -4.02 -11.64 -5.68
C VAL A 101 -4.64 -10.62 -4.74
N HIS A 102 -5.01 -9.44 -5.24
CA HIS A 102 -5.42 -8.35 -4.37
C HIS A 102 -6.81 -8.57 -3.76
N LYS A 103 -7.79 -9.01 -4.55
CA LYS A 103 -9.16 -9.22 -4.09
C LYS A 103 -9.26 -10.31 -3.01
N PRO A 104 -8.70 -11.52 -3.17
CA PRO A 104 -8.68 -12.52 -2.10
C PRO A 104 -8.00 -12.01 -0.82
N GLY A 105 -6.90 -11.25 -0.97
CA GLY A 105 -6.20 -10.66 0.17
C GLY A 105 -7.04 -9.63 0.92
N LEU A 106 -7.71 -8.71 0.20
CA LEU A 106 -8.58 -7.70 0.81
C LEU A 106 -9.84 -8.32 1.45
N GLU A 107 -10.42 -9.33 0.82
CA GLU A 107 -11.61 -10.03 1.33
C GLU A 107 -11.32 -10.82 2.61
N SER A 108 -10.08 -11.31 2.78
CA SER A 108 -9.65 -11.97 4.01
C SER A 108 -9.64 -11.05 5.24
N ILE A 109 -9.66 -9.74 5.04
CA ILE A 109 -9.73 -8.73 6.09
C ILE A 109 -11.20 -8.30 6.24
N PRO A 110 -11.83 -8.51 7.40
CA PRO A 110 -13.23 -8.16 7.57
C PRO A 110 -13.44 -6.64 7.48
N PRO A 111 -14.55 -6.17 6.89
CA PRO A 111 -14.93 -4.76 6.99
C PRO A 111 -15.25 -4.40 8.44
N VAL A 112 -15.12 -3.12 8.77
CA VAL A 112 -15.60 -2.61 10.07
C VAL A 112 -17.12 -2.54 10.06
N THR A 113 -17.71 -2.84 11.21
CA THR A 113 -19.17 -2.83 11.40
C THR A 113 -19.64 -1.60 12.18
N ASN A 114 -18.74 -0.96 12.94
CA ASN A 114 -19.03 0.27 13.69
C ASN A 114 -18.00 1.36 13.36
N ASP A 115 -18.44 2.62 13.33
CA ASP A 115 -17.58 3.78 13.05
C ASP A 115 -16.49 4.02 14.12
N SER A 116 -16.66 3.44 15.31
CA SER A 116 -15.70 3.47 16.41
C SER A 116 -14.56 2.45 16.28
N ASP A 117 -14.68 1.48 15.39
CA ASP A 117 -13.69 0.42 15.22
C ASP A 117 -12.39 1.00 14.61
N PRO A 118 -11.21 0.46 14.98
CA PRO A 118 -9.95 0.93 14.41
C PRO A 118 -9.92 0.70 12.87
N PRO A 119 -9.29 1.60 12.10
CA PRO A 119 -9.20 1.47 10.64
C PRO A 119 -8.62 0.14 10.21
N CYS A 120 -9.22 -0.58 9.27
CA CYS A 120 -8.73 -1.88 8.78
C CYS A 120 -7.25 -1.84 8.37
N PHE A 121 -6.82 -0.72 7.79
CA PHE A 121 -5.45 -0.52 7.31
C PHE A 121 -4.84 0.74 7.91
N ASP A 122 -3.59 0.63 8.34
CA ASP A 122 -2.78 1.82 8.65
C ASP A 122 -2.24 2.41 7.35
N VAL A 123 -1.74 1.57 6.43
CA VAL A 123 -1.20 2.00 5.15
C VAL A 123 -1.69 1.14 3.99
N ILE A 124 -2.13 1.76 2.90
CA ILE A 124 -2.25 1.08 1.61
C ILE A 124 -1.26 1.67 0.63
N PHE A 125 -0.36 0.83 0.11
CA PHE A 125 0.51 1.18 -1.01
C PHE A 125 -0.24 0.93 -2.32
N ILE A 126 -0.29 1.91 -3.22
CA ILE A 126 -0.93 1.79 -4.53
C ILE A 126 -0.07 2.42 -5.62
N GLY A 127 0.18 1.67 -6.70
CA GLY A 127 1.05 2.17 -7.76
C GLY A 127 1.54 1.10 -8.72
N ASP A 128 2.76 1.31 -9.21
CA ASP A 128 3.39 0.48 -10.24
C ASP A 128 4.38 -0.57 -9.68
N SER A 129 5.36 -0.97 -10.51
CA SER A 129 6.38 -1.96 -10.18
C SER A 129 7.26 -1.56 -9.01
N MET A 130 7.47 -0.26 -8.73
CA MET A 130 8.28 0.16 -7.59
C MET A 130 7.68 -0.29 -6.27
N LEU A 131 6.36 -0.15 -6.12
CA LEU A 131 5.66 -0.64 -4.94
C LEU A 131 5.46 -2.15 -4.99
N GLU A 132 5.15 -2.74 -6.16
CA GLU A 132 5.02 -4.20 -6.30
C GLU A 132 6.29 -4.92 -5.80
N ARG A 133 7.47 -4.40 -6.16
CA ARG A 133 8.76 -5.01 -5.87
C ARG A 133 9.23 -4.85 -4.43
N LEU A 134 8.50 -4.13 -3.57
CA LEU A 134 8.65 -4.29 -2.12
C LEU A 134 8.40 -5.74 -1.69
N LYS A 135 7.58 -6.51 -2.43
CA LYS A 135 7.32 -7.94 -2.18
C LYS A 135 8.50 -8.85 -2.58
N THR A 136 9.44 -8.34 -3.38
CA THR A 136 10.54 -9.13 -3.94
C THR A 136 11.90 -8.50 -3.60
N THR A 137 12.41 -7.59 -4.43
CA THR A 137 13.72 -6.94 -4.21
C THR A 137 13.74 -6.16 -2.89
N GLY A 138 12.65 -5.49 -2.54
CA GLY A 138 12.50 -4.74 -1.29
C GLY A 138 12.03 -5.57 -0.10
N LYS A 139 12.02 -6.91 -0.14
CA LYS A 139 11.45 -7.77 0.93
C LYS A 139 12.07 -7.55 2.32
N ASN A 140 13.31 -7.07 2.37
CA ASN A 140 14.05 -6.83 3.62
C ASN A 140 13.83 -5.42 4.19
N THR A 141 13.04 -4.58 3.51
CA THR A 141 12.72 -3.21 3.95
C THR A 141 11.72 -3.20 5.10
N LYS A 142 11.74 -2.14 5.91
CA LYS A 142 10.72 -1.90 6.93
C LYS A 142 9.35 -1.61 6.29
N LEU A 143 9.33 -0.97 5.11
CA LEU A 143 8.13 -0.76 4.30
C LEU A 143 7.42 -2.08 3.95
N HIS A 144 8.17 -3.11 3.53
CA HIS A 144 7.60 -4.43 3.24
C HIS A 144 6.94 -5.06 4.48
N ASN A 145 7.54 -4.85 5.65
CA ASN A 145 7.11 -5.43 6.92
C ASN A 145 6.21 -4.48 7.73
N LEU A 146 5.72 -3.39 7.13
CA LEU A 146 4.94 -2.39 7.83
C LEU A 146 3.63 -3.01 8.35
N PRO A 147 3.35 -2.95 9.66
CA PRO A 147 2.15 -3.54 10.24
C PRO A 147 0.87 -2.98 9.61
N ARG A 148 -0.16 -3.84 9.51
CA ARG A 148 -1.50 -3.47 9.01
C ARG A 148 -1.45 -2.72 7.67
N SER A 149 -0.45 -3.03 6.86
CA SER A 149 -0.30 -2.48 5.52
C SER A 149 -0.76 -3.46 4.45
N PHE A 150 -1.20 -2.93 3.30
CA PHE A 150 -1.54 -3.73 2.14
C PHE A 150 -0.94 -3.13 0.86
N ASN A 151 -0.38 -3.98 0.00
CA ASN A 151 0.35 -3.53 -1.18
C ASN A 151 -0.40 -3.87 -2.48
N LEU A 152 -0.97 -2.84 -3.10
CA LEU A 152 -1.70 -2.82 -4.37
C LEU A 152 -0.83 -2.38 -5.56
N GLY A 153 0.50 -2.51 -5.46
CA GLY A 153 1.42 -2.26 -6.57
C GLY A 153 1.31 -3.34 -7.66
N VAL A 154 1.35 -2.92 -8.92
CA VAL A 154 1.32 -3.81 -10.09
C VAL A 154 2.33 -3.38 -11.13
N GLY A 155 3.16 -4.33 -11.59
CA GLY A 155 4.23 -4.02 -12.52
C GLY A 155 3.78 -3.50 -13.89
N GLY A 156 4.39 -2.39 -14.29
CA GLY A 156 4.13 -1.72 -15.56
C GLY A 156 2.78 -1.01 -15.63
N ASP A 157 2.04 -0.88 -14.53
CA ASP A 157 0.80 -0.11 -14.53
C ASP A 157 1.09 1.38 -14.81
N LYS A 158 0.25 1.94 -15.66
CA LYS A 158 0.08 3.38 -15.82
C LYS A 158 -1.04 3.87 -14.91
N VAL A 159 -1.17 5.18 -14.76
CA VAL A 159 -2.26 5.79 -13.96
C VAL A 159 -3.64 5.26 -14.37
N GLU A 160 -3.89 5.11 -15.67
CA GLU A 160 -5.17 4.62 -16.20
C GLU A 160 -5.47 3.16 -15.84
N ASN A 161 -4.43 2.35 -15.62
CA ASN A 161 -4.59 0.96 -15.18
C ASN A 161 -4.93 0.90 -13.69
N VAL A 162 -4.37 1.80 -12.87
CA VAL A 162 -4.76 1.95 -11.47
C VAL A 162 -6.23 2.39 -11.37
N LEU A 163 -6.64 3.37 -12.19
CA LEU A 163 -8.03 3.82 -12.31
C LEU A 163 -8.98 2.67 -12.69
N TYR A 164 -8.55 1.81 -13.62
CA TYR A 164 -9.30 0.59 -13.97
C TYR A 164 -9.50 -0.30 -12.74
N ARG A 165 -8.44 -0.63 -11.99
CA ARG A 165 -8.56 -1.48 -10.79
C ARG A 165 -9.40 -0.85 -9.68
N LEU A 166 -9.33 0.48 -9.54
CA LEU A 166 -10.19 1.22 -8.62
C LEU A 166 -11.68 1.03 -8.97
N HIS A 167 -12.03 1.23 -10.24
CA HIS A 167 -13.39 1.08 -10.71
C HIS A 167 -13.90 -0.36 -10.62
N THR A 168 -13.11 -1.32 -11.10
CA THR A 168 -13.51 -2.72 -11.23
C THR A 168 -13.56 -3.46 -9.90
N GLY A 169 -12.77 -3.05 -8.90
CA GLY A 169 -12.72 -3.77 -7.62
C GLY A 169 -12.48 -2.90 -6.39
N TYR A 170 -11.43 -2.07 -6.36
CA TYR A 170 -11.00 -1.51 -5.07
C TYR A 170 -12.02 -0.58 -4.42
N ILE A 171 -12.83 0.15 -5.17
CA ILE A 171 -13.88 0.99 -4.58
C ILE A 171 -14.83 0.12 -3.74
N SER A 172 -15.40 -0.96 -4.30
CA SER A 172 -16.32 -1.82 -3.56
C SER A 172 -15.63 -2.60 -2.44
N LEU A 173 -14.37 -2.98 -2.64
CA LEU A 173 -13.59 -3.71 -1.64
C LEU A 173 -13.13 -2.83 -0.48
N LEU A 174 -12.93 -1.52 -0.67
CA LEU A 174 -12.29 -0.65 0.33
C LEU A 174 -13.24 0.39 0.95
N GLU A 175 -14.42 0.63 0.37
CA GLU A 175 -15.40 1.59 0.91
C GLU A 175 -15.78 1.31 2.38
N ARG A 176 -15.80 0.04 2.78
CA ARG A 176 -16.07 -0.40 4.17
C ARG A 176 -14.82 -0.84 4.94
N ARG A 177 -13.63 -0.53 4.42
CA ARG A 177 -12.34 -0.88 5.04
C ARG A 177 -11.48 0.39 5.17
N PRO A 178 -11.70 1.19 6.22
CA PRO A 178 -11.05 2.47 6.38
C PRO A 178 -9.53 2.31 6.44
N THR A 179 -8.86 3.28 5.83
CA THR A 179 -7.41 3.36 5.71
C THR A 179 -6.94 4.65 6.37
N LYS A 180 -5.81 4.66 7.10
CA LYS A 180 -5.26 5.91 7.65
C LYS A 180 -4.43 6.67 6.60
N LEU A 181 -3.61 5.97 5.84
CA LEU A 181 -2.70 6.56 4.87
C LEU A 181 -2.67 5.79 3.55
N TRP A 182 -2.80 6.51 2.44
CA TRP A 182 -2.45 6.00 1.11
C TRP A 182 -1.03 6.42 0.75
N VAL A 183 -0.19 5.49 0.29
CA VAL A 183 1.12 5.78 -0.28
C VAL A 183 1.07 5.50 -1.78
N VAL A 184 1.28 6.54 -2.59
CA VAL A 184 1.12 6.51 -4.03
C VAL A 184 2.46 6.71 -4.73
N HIS A 185 2.85 5.74 -5.57
CA HIS A 185 3.99 5.86 -6.48
C HIS A 185 3.56 5.40 -7.87
N ILE A 186 3.28 6.34 -8.77
CA ILE A 186 2.75 6.04 -10.10
C ILE A 186 3.09 7.14 -11.10
N GLY A 187 3.23 6.77 -12.37
CA GLY A 187 3.42 7.70 -13.48
C GLY A 187 4.72 7.44 -14.25
N SER A 188 5.67 6.68 -13.70
CA SER A 188 6.92 6.33 -14.39
C SER A 188 6.65 5.63 -15.74
N ASN A 189 5.62 4.78 -15.80
CA ASN A 189 5.22 4.09 -17.04
C ASN A 189 4.45 4.96 -18.04
N ASN A 190 4.00 6.15 -17.64
CA ASN A 190 3.35 7.12 -18.54
C ASN A 190 4.38 8.02 -19.24
N LEU A 191 5.62 8.07 -18.75
CA LEU A 191 6.68 8.90 -19.31
C LEU A 191 7.01 8.51 -20.74
N ARG A 192 7.21 9.52 -21.59
CA ARG A 192 7.76 9.38 -22.94
C ARG A 192 9.17 9.95 -22.97
N PRO A 193 10.20 9.22 -23.46
CA PRO A 193 11.61 9.58 -23.27
C PRO A 193 12.01 11.02 -23.61
N LYS A 194 11.36 11.64 -24.60
CA LYS A 194 11.66 13.01 -25.04
C LYS A 194 10.60 14.05 -24.62
N LYS A 195 9.50 13.62 -24.02
CA LYS A 195 8.31 14.46 -23.82
C LYS A 195 7.78 14.45 -22.38
N GLY A 196 8.26 13.55 -21.53
CA GLY A 196 7.69 13.34 -20.19
C GLY A 196 6.22 12.93 -20.25
N LEU A 197 5.45 13.32 -19.24
CA LEU A 197 4.00 13.15 -19.18
C LEU A 197 3.25 14.08 -20.12
N LYS A 198 2.02 13.71 -20.49
CA LYS A 198 1.23 14.37 -21.54
C LYS A 198 0.44 15.49 -20.90
N ASP A 199 0.66 16.71 -21.37
CA ASP A 199 -0.14 17.87 -20.95
C ASP A 199 -1.44 18.01 -21.76
N SER A 200 -1.52 17.44 -22.98
CA SER A 200 -2.70 17.55 -23.86
C SER A 200 -3.74 16.46 -23.66
N ASP A 201 -5.00 16.78 -23.92
CA ASP A 201 -6.17 15.92 -23.69
C ASP A 201 -6.12 14.58 -24.48
N PRO A 202 -6.40 13.41 -23.87
CA PRO A 202 -6.41 13.15 -22.42
C PRO A 202 -5.03 13.36 -21.81
N SER A 203 -4.98 14.16 -20.75
CA SER A 203 -3.75 14.54 -20.03
C SER A 203 -3.38 13.49 -18.98
N ASP A 204 -2.10 13.13 -18.94
CA ASP A 204 -1.55 12.23 -17.91
C ASP A 204 -1.70 12.86 -16.51
N TYR A 205 -1.58 14.19 -16.41
CA TYR A 205 -1.76 14.94 -15.16
C TYR A 205 -3.23 14.98 -14.71
N SER A 206 -4.17 15.09 -15.64
CA SER A 206 -5.60 15.02 -15.31
C SER A 206 -5.99 13.64 -14.80
N ASN A 207 -5.44 12.57 -15.39
CA ASN A 207 -5.64 11.20 -14.88
C ASN A 207 -5.01 11.02 -13.50
N PHE A 208 -3.83 11.59 -13.26
CA PHE A 208 -3.19 11.58 -11.94
C PHE A 208 -4.07 12.32 -10.91
N ALA A 209 -4.58 13.50 -11.25
CA ALA A 209 -5.48 14.25 -10.38
C ALA A 209 -6.77 13.46 -10.06
N LEU A 210 -7.33 12.80 -11.07
CA LEU A 210 -8.51 11.94 -10.92
C LEU A 210 -8.25 10.76 -9.98
N LEU A 211 -7.07 10.13 -10.07
CA LEU A 211 -6.65 9.09 -9.13
C LEU A 211 -6.62 9.62 -7.69
N ILE A 212 -5.99 10.75 -7.44
CA ILE A 212 -5.89 11.33 -6.09
C ILE A 212 -7.27 11.70 -5.54
N LYS A 213 -8.13 12.35 -6.35
CA LYS A 213 -9.52 12.64 -5.98
C LYS A 213 -10.31 11.38 -5.62
N THR A 214 -10.12 10.31 -6.40
CA THR A 214 -10.75 9.01 -6.15
C THR A 214 -10.37 8.46 -4.78
N LEU A 215 -9.08 8.52 -4.42
CA LEU A 215 -8.62 8.05 -3.10
C LEU A 215 -9.16 8.91 -1.95
N ARG A 216 -9.20 10.24 -2.11
CA ARG A 216 -9.78 11.15 -1.09
C ARG A 216 -11.25 10.86 -0.84
N VAL A 217 -12.02 10.64 -1.89
CA VAL A 217 -13.47 10.35 -1.78
C VAL A 217 -13.70 8.94 -1.23
N LEU A 218 -12.91 7.96 -1.66
CA LEU A 218 -13.00 6.58 -1.17
C LEU A 218 -12.66 6.48 0.33
N SER A 219 -11.76 7.32 0.82
CA SER A 219 -11.35 7.31 2.22
C SER A 219 -11.21 8.74 2.76
N PRO A 220 -12.34 9.38 3.11
CA PRO A 220 -12.40 10.81 3.41
C PRO A 220 -11.62 11.22 4.66
N LYS A 221 -11.25 10.29 5.53
CA LYS A 221 -10.41 10.52 6.73
C LYS A 221 -8.92 10.25 6.49
N SER A 222 -8.54 9.67 5.35
CA SER A 222 -7.14 9.30 5.08
C SER A 222 -6.31 10.50 4.66
N LYS A 223 -5.01 10.43 4.95
CA LYS A 223 -3.99 11.21 4.25
C LYS A 223 -3.55 10.47 2.98
N VAL A 224 -3.00 11.19 2.02
CA VAL A 224 -2.41 10.64 0.79
C VAL A 224 -1.00 11.17 0.64
N LEU A 225 -0.01 10.30 0.78
CA LEU A 225 1.40 10.56 0.54
C LEU A 225 1.75 10.13 -0.88
N VAL A 226 2.06 11.09 -1.74
CA VAL A 226 2.56 10.83 -3.10
C VAL A 226 4.06 10.98 -3.10
N THR A 227 4.75 9.96 -3.59
CA THR A 227 6.21 9.98 -3.78
C THR A 227 6.55 10.38 -5.20
N GLY A 228 7.57 11.21 -5.37
CA GLY A 228 8.10 11.55 -6.68
C GLY A 228 8.77 10.38 -7.39
N LEU A 229 8.86 10.48 -8.70
CA LEU A 229 9.45 9.49 -9.59
C LEU A 229 10.97 9.50 -9.45
N PHE A 230 11.56 8.31 -9.39
CA PHE A 230 13.02 8.14 -9.43
C PHE A 230 13.59 8.43 -10.81
N ARG A 231 14.90 8.72 -10.83
CA ARG A 231 15.69 8.82 -12.06
C ARG A 231 15.66 7.49 -12.81
N ARG A 232 15.81 7.56 -14.14
CA ARG A 232 15.83 6.39 -15.03
C ARG A 232 17.02 6.50 -15.98
N LYS A 233 17.55 5.36 -16.44
CA LYS A 233 18.64 5.36 -17.44
C LYS A 233 18.17 5.72 -18.85
N ASP A 234 16.88 5.54 -19.14
CA ASP A 234 16.29 5.71 -20.47
C ASP A 234 15.55 7.05 -20.66
N ILE A 235 15.52 7.91 -19.64
CA ILE A 235 14.86 9.23 -19.65
C ILE A 235 15.79 10.23 -18.97
N SER A 236 15.92 11.44 -19.52
CA SER A 236 16.81 12.43 -18.94
C SER A 236 16.34 12.90 -17.56
N ASP A 237 17.29 13.16 -16.66
CA ASP A 237 17.05 13.68 -15.30
C ASP A 237 16.19 14.96 -15.33
N GLU A 238 16.40 15.82 -16.32
CA GLU A 238 15.63 17.06 -16.49
C GLU A 238 14.13 16.82 -16.75
N ILE A 239 13.80 15.78 -17.53
CA ILE A 239 12.41 15.40 -17.79
C ILE A 239 11.77 14.84 -16.51
N ILE A 240 12.52 14.02 -15.75
CA ILE A 240 12.04 13.47 -14.48
C ILE A 240 11.82 14.59 -13.46
N ARG A 241 12.78 15.51 -13.31
CA ARG A 241 12.70 16.68 -12.43
C ARG A 241 11.47 17.53 -12.76
N THR A 242 11.32 17.94 -14.01
CA THR A 242 10.17 18.76 -14.47
C THR A 242 8.84 18.02 -14.28
N THR A 243 8.82 16.70 -14.50
CA THR A 243 7.63 15.88 -14.26
C THR A 243 7.24 15.88 -12.78
N ASN A 244 8.21 15.66 -11.89
CA ASN A 244 7.99 15.68 -10.44
C ASN A 244 7.47 17.04 -9.96
N GLU A 245 8.02 18.15 -10.48
CA GLU A 245 7.53 19.50 -10.17
C GLU A 245 6.08 19.70 -10.58
N LYS A 246 5.71 19.25 -11.78
CA LYS A 246 4.32 19.34 -12.27
C LYS A 246 3.37 18.45 -11.45
N LEU A 247 3.77 17.22 -11.13
CA LEU A 247 2.96 16.31 -10.28
C LEU A 247 2.75 16.89 -8.87
N ALA A 248 3.81 17.43 -8.26
CA ALA A 248 3.73 18.11 -6.97
C ALA A 248 2.80 19.33 -7.03
N ARG A 249 2.84 20.10 -8.13
CA ARG A 249 1.94 21.24 -8.34
C ARG A 249 0.49 20.81 -8.45
N VAL A 250 0.19 19.78 -9.26
CA VAL A 250 -1.16 19.20 -9.34
C VAL A 250 -1.66 18.80 -7.96
N LEU A 251 -0.80 18.16 -7.15
CA LEU A 251 -1.18 17.75 -5.80
C LEU A 251 -1.49 18.96 -4.89
N CYS A 252 -0.65 20.00 -4.94
CA CYS A 252 -0.84 21.24 -4.20
C CYS A 252 -2.15 21.97 -4.58
N ASP A 253 -2.44 22.04 -5.88
CA ASP A 253 -3.67 22.65 -6.39
C ASP A 253 -4.91 21.89 -5.90
N LEU A 254 -4.84 20.55 -5.81
CA LEU A 254 -5.92 19.72 -5.27
C LEU A 254 -6.12 19.89 -3.76
N ASP A 255 -5.06 20.09 -3.00
CA ASP A 255 -5.14 20.28 -1.54
C ASP A 255 -5.70 21.66 -1.17
N SER A 256 -5.44 22.64 -2.03
CA SER A 256 -5.94 24.02 -1.91
C SER A 256 -7.43 24.18 -2.25
N LEU A 257 -8.02 23.18 -2.91
CA LEU A 257 -9.43 23.19 -3.31
C LEU A 257 -10.22 22.21 -2.42
N PRO A 258 -11.34 22.64 -1.81
CA PRO A 258 -12.28 21.67 -1.25
C PRO A 258 -12.81 20.81 -2.39
N ASP A 259 -12.78 19.49 -2.25
CA ASP A 259 -13.38 18.56 -3.21
C ASP A 259 -14.90 18.75 -3.22
N ARG A 260 -15.37 19.72 -4.00
CA ARG A 260 -16.79 19.87 -4.32
C ARG A 260 -17.13 18.84 -5.37
N VAL A 261 -17.55 17.65 -4.94
CA VAL A 261 -18.21 16.71 -5.86
C VAL A 261 -19.69 17.09 -5.92
N PRO A 262 -20.20 17.57 -7.07
CA PRO A 262 -21.63 17.87 -7.19
C PRO A 262 -22.47 16.63 -6.90
N GLY A 263 -23.44 16.75 -5.98
CA GLY A 263 -24.34 15.66 -5.61
C GLY A 263 -23.95 14.85 -4.36
N THR A 264 -22.85 15.17 -3.68
CA THR A 264 -22.58 14.64 -2.33
C THR A 264 -23.20 15.56 -1.27
N SER A 265 -24.23 15.10 -0.55
CA SER A 265 -24.86 15.84 0.57
C SER A 265 -23.97 15.93 1.81
N SER A 266 -22.78 15.34 1.80
CA SER A 266 -21.81 15.52 2.88
C SER A 266 -21.17 16.90 2.76
N ASN A 267 -21.68 17.85 3.54
CA ASN A 267 -20.97 19.07 3.98
C ASN A 267 -19.68 18.75 4.79
N ALA A 268 -19.17 17.52 4.74
CA ALA A 268 -17.85 17.18 5.25
C ALA A 268 -16.84 17.83 4.32
N ALA A 269 -16.51 19.09 4.61
CA ALA A 269 -15.37 19.77 4.03
C ALA A 269 -14.18 18.81 4.15
N VAL A 270 -13.74 18.29 3.01
CA VAL A 270 -12.55 17.46 2.90
C VAL A 270 -11.40 18.34 3.39
N GLU A 271 -10.94 18.10 4.62
CA GLU A 271 -9.93 18.92 5.28
C GLU A 271 -8.69 19.08 4.38
N SER A 272 -8.22 20.33 4.25
CA SER A 272 -6.95 20.70 3.63
C SER A 272 -5.77 20.10 4.40
N GLY A 273 -4.60 19.97 3.77
CA GLY A 273 -3.39 19.47 4.43
C GLY A 273 -3.30 17.94 4.50
N ARG A 274 -4.10 17.23 3.71
CA ARG A 274 -4.11 15.75 3.68
C ARG A 274 -3.37 15.17 2.49
N LEU A 275 -3.04 15.99 1.49
CA LEU A 275 -2.22 15.59 0.35
C LEU A 275 -0.77 16.01 0.60
N LEU A 276 0.13 15.03 0.62
CA LEU A 276 1.52 15.20 1.00
C LEU A 276 2.40 14.78 -0.17
N TRP A 277 3.34 15.63 -0.57
CA TRP A 277 4.35 15.30 -1.56
C TRP A 277 5.66 14.94 -0.88
N GLU A 278 6.22 13.78 -1.22
CA GLU A 278 7.56 13.37 -0.84
C GLU A 278 8.45 13.36 -2.08
N LYS A 279 9.56 14.12 -2.04
CA LYS A 279 10.53 14.12 -3.13
C LYS A 279 11.20 12.74 -3.22
N PRO A 280 11.63 12.29 -4.42
CA PRO A 280 12.47 11.11 -4.49
C PRO A 280 13.75 11.38 -3.69
N THR A 281 14.21 10.39 -2.92
CA THR A 281 15.46 10.55 -2.15
C THR A 281 16.63 10.77 -3.11
N GLU A 282 17.40 11.84 -2.89
CA GLU A 282 18.59 12.14 -3.72
C GLU A 282 19.70 11.09 -3.56
N ALA A 283 19.63 10.27 -2.51
CA ALA A 283 20.54 9.15 -2.31
C ALA A 283 20.37 8.05 -3.37
N VAL A 284 19.18 7.96 -3.99
CA VAL A 284 18.91 6.98 -5.05
C VAL A 284 19.29 7.55 -6.42
N ASN A 285 20.48 7.18 -6.89
CA ASN A 285 20.97 7.50 -8.22
C ASN A 285 20.75 6.34 -9.22
N THR A 286 21.20 6.50 -10.47
CA THR A 286 21.00 5.50 -11.53
C THR A 286 21.87 4.25 -11.40
N ASP A 287 22.94 4.26 -10.60
CA ASP A 287 23.78 3.08 -10.34
C ASP A 287 23.05 2.07 -9.45
N LEU A 288 22.10 2.55 -8.65
CA LEU A 288 21.23 1.75 -7.80
C LEU A 288 20.04 1.15 -8.55
N LEU A 289 20.04 1.21 -9.89
CA LEU A 289 19.03 0.57 -10.73
C LEU A 289 19.54 -0.79 -11.22
N ALA A 290 18.81 -1.85 -10.87
CA ALA A 290 19.05 -3.21 -11.35
C ALA A 290 18.85 -3.34 -12.87
N ASP A 291 18.02 -2.48 -13.46
CA ASP A 291 17.87 -2.32 -14.90
C ASP A 291 17.84 -0.83 -15.28
N HIS A 292 17.04 -0.43 -16.27
CA HIS A 292 16.89 0.98 -16.65
C HIS A 292 15.98 1.78 -15.72
N VAL A 293 15.19 1.10 -14.86
CA VAL A 293 14.08 1.70 -14.13
C VAL A 293 14.03 1.24 -12.68
N HIS A 294 14.16 -0.06 -12.40
CA HIS A 294 13.87 -0.63 -11.09
C HIS A 294 15.08 -0.58 -10.16
N LEU A 295 14.84 -0.19 -8.91
CA LEU A 295 15.84 -0.20 -7.85
C LEU A 295 16.40 -1.63 -7.62
N ASN A 296 17.69 -1.72 -7.33
CA ASN A 296 18.32 -2.89 -6.72
C ASN A 296 18.04 -2.92 -5.20
N GLU A 297 18.59 -3.90 -4.48
CA GLU A 297 18.35 -4.05 -3.03
C GLU A 297 18.82 -2.83 -2.23
N GLU A 298 19.98 -2.27 -2.55
CA GLU A 298 20.55 -1.08 -1.91
C GLU A 298 19.68 0.17 -2.15
N GLY A 299 19.21 0.37 -3.39
CA GLY A 299 18.28 1.45 -3.72
C GLY A 299 16.96 1.36 -2.93
N TYR A 300 16.44 0.14 -2.73
CA TYR A 300 15.26 -0.05 -1.86
C TYR A 300 15.56 0.24 -0.39
N GLN A 301 16.76 -0.06 0.12
CA GLN A 301 17.14 0.28 1.49
C GLN A 301 17.19 1.80 1.70
N LEU A 302 17.78 2.54 0.79
CA LEU A 302 17.84 4.01 0.88
C LEU A 302 16.44 4.64 0.76
N TRP A 303 15.57 4.08 -0.07
CA TRP A 303 14.18 4.52 -0.14
C TRP A 303 13.41 4.20 1.15
N ASP A 304 13.64 3.02 1.74
CA ASP A 304 13.05 2.60 3.01
C ASP A 304 13.41 3.54 4.16
N GLU A 305 14.68 3.92 4.28
CA GLU A 305 15.17 4.81 5.35
C GLU A 305 14.42 6.15 5.39
N SER A 306 14.22 6.78 4.23
CA SER A 306 13.51 8.06 4.17
C SER A 306 11.99 7.89 4.31
N MET A 307 11.41 6.92 3.59
CA MET A 307 9.95 6.76 3.55
C MET A 307 9.37 6.20 4.85
N TYR A 308 10.06 5.27 5.49
CA TYR A 308 9.55 4.63 6.70
C TYR A 308 9.38 5.65 7.81
N LEU A 309 10.39 6.49 8.05
CA LEU A 309 10.32 7.58 9.03
C LEU A 309 9.21 8.57 8.71
N ARG A 310 9.09 8.94 7.43
CA ARG A 310 8.03 9.85 6.95
C ARG A 310 6.63 9.30 7.19
N ILE A 311 6.42 8.00 6.95
CA ILE A 311 5.14 7.33 7.20
C ILE A 311 4.80 7.36 8.69
N LEU A 312 5.75 7.04 9.58
CA LEU A 312 5.52 7.07 11.03
C LEU A 312 5.15 8.47 11.52
N GLU A 313 5.87 9.50 11.05
CA GLU A 313 5.56 10.91 11.35
C GLU A 313 4.11 11.25 10.95
N ILE A 314 3.70 10.86 9.75
CA ILE A 314 2.35 11.13 9.23
C ILE A 314 1.26 10.42 10.04
N LEU A 315 1.54 9.20 10.49
CA LEU A 315 0.66 8.40 11.34
C LEU A 315 0.65 8.87 12.81
N GLY A 316 1.58 9.75 13.19
CA GLY A 316 1.74 10.22 14.58
C GLY A 316 2.36 9.17 15.49
N GLU A 317 3.09 8.21 14.93
CA GLU A 317 3.77 7.15 15.68
C GLU A 317 5.18 7.62 16.09
N PRO A 318 5.63 7.30 17.32
CA PRO A 318 6.98 7.65 17.75
C PRO A 318 8.00 6.94 16.85
N ALA A 319 9.04 7.67 16.42
CA ALA A 319 10.16 7.06 15.72
C ALA A 319 10.75 5.92 16.58
N PRO A 320 11.25 4.83 15.96
CA PRO A 320 11.91 3.77 16.71
C PRO A 320 13.05 4.42 17.48
N SER A 321 13.05 4.30 18.82
CA SER A 321 14.17 4.76 19.63
C SER A 321 15.42 4.06 19.09
N GLN A 322 16.41 4.84 18.63
CA GLN A 322 17.71 4.27 18.31
C GLN A 322 18.20 3.60 19.58
N GLY A 323 18.23 2.25 19.56
CA GLY A 323 18.67 1.47 20.68
C GLY A 323 20.11 1.87 20.99
N ALA A 324 20.32 2.34 22.21
CA ALA A 324 21.62 2.27 22.84
C ALA A 324 21.97 0.78 22.97
N ASP A 325 22.88 0.33 22.11
CA ASP A 325 23.64 -0.90 22.33
C ASP A 325 24.80 -0.62 23.29
#